data_AF-A0A1S2XWM8-F1
#
_entry.id   AF-A0A1S2XWM8-F1
#
_cell.length_a   1.000
_cell.length_b   1.000
_cell.length_c   1.000
_cell.angle_alpha   90.00
_cell.angle_beta   90.00
_cell.angle_gamma   90.00
#
_symmetry.space_group_name_H-M   'P 1'
#
loop_
_entity.id
_entity.type
_entity.pdbx_description
1 polymer ?
#
loop_
_entity_poly.entity_id
_entity_poly.type
_entity_poly.pdbx_seq_one_letter_code
_entity_poly.pdbx_strand_id
1 'polypeptide(L)'
;MDPFESNIDSTHLETSQESNHKKRRKIGHLDGDQNSLNLMPWRSQTDQNTYSRKLVEALRRIRSPETTKPRTAGQVRDTADRVLASTAKGRTRWSRAILGRWKKLRRHHRKVKKAATGLNRAVIGRERTRRLPAVQVKARVLGQLVPGCRKVPLPNLLAETTDYISALEMQVRAMTAIVELLAGGTSAGLAGQVMR
;
A
#
# COMPACT_ATOMS: atom_id res chain seq x y z
N MET A 1 13.93 -13.94 77.74
CA MET A 1 13.51 -12.89 76.81
C MET A 1 13.87 -13.38 75.41
N ASP A 2 12.91 -13.98 74.72
CA ASP A 2 12.91 -14.18 73.26
C ASP A 2 12.27 -12.94 72.58
N PRO A 3 12.24 -12.80 71.24
CA PRO A 3 13.34 -12.70 70.26
C PRO A 3 13.04 -11.53 69.27
N PHE A 4 13.20 -11.66 67.95
CA PHE A 4 13.00 -10.67 66.83
C PHE A 4 14.30 -9.95 66.42
N GLU A 5 14.80 -9.92 65.19
CA GLU A 5 14.35 -10.17 63.80
C GLU A 5 15.68 -10.23 62.97
N SER A 6 15.85 -10.73 61.75
CA SER A 6 15.08 -11.45 60.73
C SER A 6 16.09 -11.62 59.57
N ASN A 7 16.21 -12.79 58.94
CA ASN A 7 16.02 -12.90 57.48
C ASN A 7 16.25 -14.34 56.97
N ILE A 8 15.10 -14.99 56.75
CA ILE A 8 14.74 -15.85 55.60
C ILE A 8 15.76 -16.85 55.07
N ASP A 9 15.53 -18.09 55.50
CA ASP A 9 15.71 -19.31 54.72
C ASP A 9 14.80 -19.30 53.47
N SER A 10 15.32 -19.74 52.33
CA SER A 10 14.57 -20.43 51.26
C SER A 10 15.48 -20.72 50.07
N THR A 11 16.00 -21.95 49.99
CA THR A 11 16.28 -22.55 48.68
C THR A 11 15.89 -24.02 48.69
N HIS A 12 14.58 -24.26 48.59
CA HIS A 12 14.02 -25.56 48.25
C HIS A 12 14.09 -25.77 46.74
N LEU A 13 14.47 -27.01 46.38
CA LEU A 13 14.57 -27.60 45.05
C LEU A 13 13.32 -27.36 44.17
N GLU A 14 13.55 -27.31 42.85
CA GLU A 14 13.02 -28.27 41.86
C GLU A 14 13.26 -27.75 40.42
N THR A 15 13.99 -28.50 39.59
CA THR A 15 13.49 -29.47 38.61
C THR A 15 12.98 -28.82 37.30
N SER A 16 13.71 -29.10 36.22
CA SER A 16 13.23 -29.33 34.85
C SER A 16 12.29 -28.31 34.20
N GLN A 17 12.76 -27.67 33.12
CA GLN A 17 12.21 -27.93 31.79
C GLN A 17 12.90 -27.08 30.70
N GLU A 18 13.57 -27.79 29.81
CA GLU A 18 14.04 -27.39 28.49
C GLU A 18 12.93 -26.64 27.72
N SER A 19 13.11 -25.34 27.44
CA SER A 19 12.20 -24.60 26.56
C SER A 19 12.93 -24.01 25.34
N ASN A 20 12.62 -24.64 24.21
CA ASN A 20 13.07 -24.34 22.86
C ASN A 20 12.88 -22.85 22.48
N HIS A 21 13.94 -22.05 22.59
CA HIS A 21 13.96 -20.69 22.05
C HIS A 21 14.13 -20.72 20.52
N LYS A 22 13.01 -20.67 19.81
CA LYS A 22 12.94 -20.34 18.38
C LYS A 22 13.63 -19.00 18.11
N LYS A 23 14.88 -19.08 17.63
CA LYS A 23 15.67 -18.13 16.84
C LYS A 23 14.94 -16.80 16.55
N ARG A 24 14.90 -15.92 17.56
CA ARG A 24 14.48 -14.52 17.43
C ARG A 24 15.56 -13.82 16.61
N ARG A 25 15.25 -13.52 15.34
CA ARG A 25 16.15 -12.71 14.50
C ARG A 25 16.34 -11.36 15.19
N LYS A 26 17.58 -11.08 15.60
CA LYS A 26 18.03 -9.76 16.03
C LYS A 26 17.92 -8.84 14.82
N ILE A 27 16.88 -8.00 14.81
CA ILE A 27 16.75 -6.93 13.84
C ILE A 27 17.75 -5.87 14.31
N GLY A 28 18.87 -5.78 13.61
CA GLY A 28 19.82 -4.68 13.76
C GLY A 28 19.08 -3.37 13.59
N HIS A 29 19.37 -2.45 14.51
CA HIS A 29 19.14 -1.04 14.36
C HIS A 29 19.86 -0.60 13.07
N LEU A 30 19.11 -0.39 11.99
CA LEU A 30 19.62 0.34 10.84
C LEU A 30 19.25 1.79 11.10
N ASP A 31 20.30 2.55 11.35
CA ASP A 31 20.32 3.97 11.58
C ASP A 31 19.42 4.75 10.62
N GLY A 32 18.85 5.81 11.17
CA GLY A 32 17.95 6.71 10.45
C GLY A 32 18.67 7.41 9.30
N ASP A 33 18.37 6.97 8.09
CA ASP A 33 18.48 7.82 6.91
C ASP A 33 17.41 8.93 7.00
N GLN A 34 17.80 10.00 7.68
CA GLN A 34 17.17 11.32 7.74
C GLN A 34 17.00 11.99 6.36
N ASN A 35 17.28 11.28 5.25
CA ASN A 35 17.07 11.75 3.88
C ASN A 35 15.65 11.47 3.35
N SER A 36 14.77 10.88 4.17
CA SER A 36 13.38 10.53 3.78
C SER A 36 12.44 11.72 3.58
N LEU A 37 12.90 12.95 3.86
CA LEU A 37 12.20 14.20 3.58
C LEU A 37 12.64 14.86 2.25
N ASN A 38 13.70 14.37 1.61
CA ASN A 38 14.17 14.98 0.38
C ASN A 38 13.42 14.43 -0.84
N LEU A 39 12.52 15.30 -1.30
CA LEU A 39 11.92 15.40 -2.63
C LEU A 39 10.97 14.25 -2.98
N MET A 40 9.69 14.54 -2.75
CA MET A 40 8.54 13.90 -3.36
C MET A 40 8.87 13.42 -4.78
N PRO A 41 9.17 12.13 -4.99
CA PRO A 41 9.64 11.60 -6.28
C PRO A 41 8.67 11.94 -7.41
N TRP A 42 7.38 12.02 -7.07
CA TRP A 42 6.26 12.26 -7.96
C TRP A 42 6.22 13.65 -8.60
N ARG A 43 7.07 14.60 -8.18
CA ARG A 43 7.23 15.91 -8.83
C ARG A 43 8.43 15.97 -9.77
N SER A 44 9.36 15.02 -9.70
CA SER A 44 10.54 14.99 -10.55
C SER A 44 10.21 14.56 -11.98
N GLN A 45 10.76 15.28 -12.97
CA GLN A 45 10.58 14.96 -14.38
C GLN A 45 11.11 13.55 -14.74
N THR A 46 12.21 13.14 -14.11
CA THR A 46 12.83 11.83 -14.34
C THR A 46 11.94 10.69 -13.87
N ASP A 47 11.30 10.85 -12.71
CA ASP A 47 10.36 9.88 -12.16
C ASP A 47 9.08 9.83 -12.97
N GLN A 48 8.58 10.99 -13.44
CA GLN A 48 7.46 11.06 -14.37
C GLN A 48 7.73 10.30 -15.67
N ASN A 49 8.92 10.47 -16.25
CA ASN A 49 9.34 9.74 -17.45
C ASN A 49 9.46 8.22 -17.21
N THR A 50 9.98 7.84 -16.04
CA THR A 50 10.10 6.42 -15.65
C THR A 50 8.71 5.80 -15.46
N TYR A 51 7.79 6.54 -14.86
CA TYR A 51 6.41 6.13 -14.67
C TYR A 51 5.67 5.99 -16.01
N SER A 52 5.72 7.01 -16.87
CA SER A 52 5.01 7.03 -18.15
C SER A 52 5.45 5.88 -19.06
N ARG A 53 6.76 5.62 -19.16
CA ARG A 53 7.31 4.49 -19.92
C ARG A 53 6.74 3.16 -19.45
N LYS A 54 6.75 2.90 -18.14
CA LYS A 54 6.20 1.66 -17.55
C LYS A 54 4.68 1.57 -17.71
N LEU A 55 3.98 2.69 -17.65
CA LEU A 55 2.54 2.76 -17.81
C LEU A 55 2.14 2.34 -19.23
N VAL A 56 2.76 2.93 -20.25
CA VAL A 56 2.49 2.59 -21.65
C VAL A 56 2.79 1.11 -21.92
N GLU A 57 3.93 0.61 -21.42
CA GLU A 57 4.28 -0.80 -21.54
C GLU A 57 3.22 -1.72 -20.90
N ALA A 58 2.77 -1.40 -19.69
CA ALA A 58 1.75 -2.19 -18.99
C ALA A 58 0.38 -2.12 -19.68
N LEU A 59 -0.01 -0.96 -20.22
CA LEU A 59 -1.26 -0.80 -20.96
C LEU A 59 -1.26 -1.57 -22.28
N ARG A 60 -0.12 -1.65 -22.98
CA ARG A 60 0.02 -2.49 -24.18
C ARG A 60 -0.23 -3.97 -23.87
N ARG A 61 0.30 -4.48 -22.75
CA ARG A 61 0.09 -5.86 -22.30
C ARG A 61 -1.40 -6.19 -22.05
N ILE A 62 -2.20 -5.20 -21.63
CA ILE A 62 -3.64 -5.33 -21.39
C ILE A 62 -4.46 -5.27 -22.69
N ARG A 63 -3.90 -4.64 -23.72
CA ARG A 63 -4.51 -4.57 -25.05
C ARG A 63 -4.15 -5.78 -25.91
N SER A 64 -3.17 -6.60 -25.52
CA SER A 64 -2.77 -7.79 -26.29
C SER A 64 -3.94 -8.78 -26.42
N PRO A 65 -4.28 -9.23 -27.64
CA PRO A 65 -5.41 -10.12 -27.91
C PRO A 65 -5.22 -11.56 -27.36
N GLU A 66 -4.02 -11.94 -26.91
CA GLU A 66 -3.76 -13.25 -26.30
C GLU A 66 -4.41 -13.44 -24.91
N THR A 67 -4.91 -12.37 -24.28
CA THR A 67 -5.53 -12.49 -22.96
C THR A 67 -7.01 -12.89 -23.11
N THR A 68 -7.32 -14.16 -22.91
CA THR A 68 -8.65 -14.79 -23.04
C THR A 68 -9.71 -14.33 -22.01
N LYS A 69 -9.49 -13.21 -21.32
CA LYS A 69 -10.39 -12.71 -20.27
C LYS A 69 -11.07 -11.42 -20.71
N PRO A 70 -12.40 -11.29 -20.52
CA PRO A 70 -13.10 -10.06 -20.86
C PRO A 70 -12.51 -8.90 -20.06
N ARG A 71 -12.29 -7.76 -20.74
CA ARG A 71 -11.84 -6.51 -20.11
C ARG A 71 -12.83 -6.12 -19.02
N THR A 72 -12.43 -6.28 -17.77
CA THR A 72 -13.24 -5.80 -16.65
C THR A 72 -13.09 -4.29 -16.51
N ALA A 73 -14.22 -3.60 -16.33
CA ALA A 73 -14.22 -2.18 -15.97
C ALA A 73 -13.27 -1.95 -14.78
N GLY A 74 -12.27 -1.07 -14.96
CA GLY A 74 -11.26 -0.77 -13.93
C GLY A 74 -9.87 -1.37 -14.16
N GLN A 75 -9.66 -2.25 -15.14
CA GLN A 75 -8.33 -2.85 -15.39
C GLN A 75 -7.24 -1.82 -15.73
N VAL A 76 -7.60 -0.75 -16.45
CA VAL A 76 -6.69 0.38 -16.75
C VAL A 76 -6.30 1.11 -15.47
N ARG A 77 -7.28 1.43 -14.62
CA ARG A 77 -7.07 2.09 -13.33
C ARG A 77 -6.19 1.24 -12.42
N ASP A 78 -6.53 -0.03 -12.26
CA ASP A 78 -5.77 -0.96 -11.43
C ASP A 78 -4.31 -1.09 -11.91
N THR A 79 -4.10 -1.02 -13.22
CA THR A 79 -2.76 -1.06 -13.81
C THR A 79 -1.99 0.23 -13.58
N ALA A 80 -2.64 1.38 -13.74
CA ALA A 80 -2.03 2.67 -13.44
C ALA A 80 -1.60 2.75 -11.97
N ASP A 81 -2.49 2.35 -11.05
CA ASP A 81 -2.18 2.25 -9.62
C ASP A 81 -1.05 1.24 -9.34
N ARG A 82 -0.94 0.18 -10.17
CA ARG A 82 0.11 -0.84 -10.02
C ARG A 82 1.46 -0.35 -10.43
N VAL A 83 1.50 0.30 -11.59
CA VAL A 83 2.72 0.91 -12.08
C VAL A 83 3.17 1.96 -11.09
N LEU A 84 2.24 2.80 -10.59
CA LEU A 84 2.52 3.83 -9.59
C LEU A 84 3.11 3.23 -8.30
N ALA A 85 2.49 2.20 -7.74
CA ALA A 85 3.03 1.56 -6.54
C ALA A 85 4.38 0.84 -6.79
N SER A 86 4.60 0.33 -8.01
CA SER A 86 5.86 -0.34 -8.37
C SER A 86 7.02 0.63 -8.59
N THR A 87 6.76 1.82 -9.15
CA THR A 87 7.76 2.88 -9.33
C THR A 87 8.18 3.46 -7.98
N ALA A 88 7.26 3.50 -7.02
CA ALA A 88 7.55 3.85 -5.62
C ALA A 88 8.48 2.85 -4.92
N LYS A 89 8.72 1.67 -5.51
CA LYS A 89 9.53 0.57 -4.97
C LYS A 89 9.12 0.10 -3.56
N GLY A 90 7.87 0.36 -3.14
CA GLY A 90 7.42 0.01 -1.79
C GLY A 90 8.05 0.84 -0.67
N ARG A 91 8.60 2.03 -0.97
CA ARG A 91 9.19 2.94 0.02
C ARG A 91 8.13 3.57 0.93
N THR A 92 6.97 3.88 0.37
CA THR A 92 5.85 4.52 1.07
C THR A 92 4.87 3.48 1.61
N ARG A 93 4.11 3.81 2.67
CA ARG A 93 3.12 2.87 3.21
C ARG A 93 1.98 2.62 2.23
N TRP A 94 1.55 3.64 1.49
CA TRP A 94 0.51 3.48 0.49
C TRP A 94 0.94 2.56 -0.66
N SER A 95 2.18 2.64 -1.14
CA SER A 95 2.67 1.75 -2.21
C SER A 95 2.74 0.29 -1.76
N ARG A 96 3.22 0.05 -0.53
CA ARG A 96 3.18 -1.29 0.09
C ARG A 96 1.74 -1.81 0.23
N ALA A 97 0.80 -0.95 0.60
CA ALA A 97 -0.60 -1.33 0.76
C ALA A 97 -1.25 -1.72 -0.58
N ILE A 98 -0.98 -0.97 -1.65
CA ILE A 98 -1.44 -1.27 -3.01
C ILE A 98 -0.86 -2.60 -3.49
N LEU A 99 0.47 -2.78 -3.43
CA LEU A 99 1.11 -4.05 -3.83
C LEU A 99 0.65 -5.24 -2.98
N GLY A 100 0.43 -5.01 -1.67
CA GLY A 100 -0.06 -6.02 -0.73
C GLY A 100 -1.49 -6.48 -1.00
N ARG A 101 -2.37 -5.57 -1.44
CA ARG A 101 -3.75 -5.89 -1.85
C ARG A 101 -3.78 -6.94 -2.94
N TRP A 102 -2.94 -6.81 -3.96
CA TRP A 102 -2.93 -7.77 -5.07
C TRP A 102 -2.21 -9.07 -4.77
N LYS A 103 -1.18 -9.06 -3.91
CA LYS A 103 -0.62 -10.33 -3.38
C LYS A 103 -1.69 -11.14 -2.65
N LYS A 104 -2.62 -10.49 -1.93
CA LYS A 104 -3.78 -11.16 -1.32
C LYS A 104 -4.75 -11.64 -2.40
N LEU A 105 -5.16 -10.78 -3.33
CA LEU A 105 -6.10 -11.14 -4.40
C LEU A 105 -5.61 -12.33 -5.26
N ARG A 106 -4.33 -12.34 -5.67
CA ARG A 106 -3.71 -13.47 -6.38
C ARG A 106 -3.69 -14.76 -5.56
N ARG A 107 -3.48 -14.67 -4.25
CA ARG A 107 -3.56 -15.84 -3.35
C ARG A 107 -4.99 -16.35 -3.19
N HIS A 108 -5.99 -15.48 -3.20
CA HIS A 108 -7.40 -15.87 -3.21
C HIS A 108 -7.80 -16.54 -4.53
N HIS A 109 -7.35 -16.02 -5.68
CA HIS A 109 -7.58 -16.67 -6.98
C HIS A 109 -6.87 -18.02 -7.13
N ARG A 110 -5.76 -18.26 -6.41
CA ARG A 110 -5.05 -19.55 -6.38
C ARG A 110 -5.64 -20.54 -5.36
N LYS A 111 -6.49 -20.07 -4.44
CA LYS A 111 -7.16 -20.89 -3.41
C LYS A 111 -8.66 -20.98 -3.70
N VAL A 112 -9.02 -21.57 -4.83
CA VAL A 112 -10.38 -22.09 -5.00
C VAL A 112 -10.35 -23.55 -4.58
N LYS A 113 -10.45 -23.80 -3.27
CA LYS A 113 -11.08 -24.98 -2.65
C LYS A 113 -10.98 -24.88 -1.12
N LYS A 114 -12.07 -25.36 -0.48
CA LYS A 114 -12.45 -25.34 0.93
C LYS A 114 -13.15 -24.06 1.40
N ALA A 115 -14.45 -24.01 1.09
CA ALA A 115 -15.41 -23.44 2.03
C ALA A 115 -15.33 -24.27 3.32
N ALA A 116 -14.84 -23.66 4.39
CA ALA A 116 -15.12 -24.11 5.75
C ALA A 116 -16.10 -23.10 6.33
N THR A 117 -17.31 -23.59 6.58
CA THR A 117 -18.33 -22.99 7.43
C THR A 117 -17.68 -22.45 8.71
N GLY A 118 -17.98 -21.19 9.03
CA GLY A 118 -17.42 -20.49 10.17
C GLY A 118 -17.85 -19.05 10.17
N LEU A 119 -19.17 -18.82 10.08
CA LEU A 119 -19.80 -17.52 10.18
C LEU A 119 -19.76 -17.09 11.65
N ASN A 120 -18.59 -16.69 12.13
CA ASN A 120 -18.44 -15.98 13.39
C ASN A 120 -17.76 -14.65 13.10
N ARG A 121 -18.50 -13.76 12.41
CA ARG A 121 -18.22 -12.34 12.54
C ARG A 121 -18.64 -11.97 13.95
N ALA A 122 -17.73 -12.17 14.90
CA ALA A 122 -17.80 -11.48 16.17
C ALA A 122 -18.05 -10.01 15.84
N VAL A 123 -19.23 -9.52 16.18
CA VAL A 123 -19.52 -8.11 16.29
C VAL A 123 -18.66 -7.64 17.45
N ILE A 124 -17.36 -7.45 17.18
CA ILE A 124 -16.46 -6.74 18.07
C ILE A 124 -17.14 -5.40 18.26
N GLY A 125 -17.60 -5.19 19.49
CA GLY A 125 -18.50 -4.12 19.87
C GLY A 125 -18.11 -2.83 19.19
N ARG A 126 -19.12 -2.13 18.66
CA ARG A 126 -19.01 -0.69 18.46
C ARG A 126 -18.72 -0.11 19.84
N GLU A 127 -17.44 -0.04 20.18
CA GLU A 127 -16.92 0.84 21.22
C GLU A 127 -17.63 2.17 21.00
N ARG A 128 -18.41 2.54 22.01
CA ARG A 128 -19.33 3.67 22.01
C ARG A 128 -18.66 4.83 21.27
N THR A 129 -19.31 5.34 20.22
CA THR A 129 -18.94 6.60 19.58
C THR A 129 -19.11 7.71 20.61
N ARG A 130 -18.16 7.84 21.54
CA ARG A 130 -17.85 9.09 22.19
C ARG A 130 -17.63 10.06 21.04
N ARG A 131 -18.34 11.20 21.04
CA ARG A 131 -18.27 12.19 19.96
C ARG A 131 -16.79 12.56 19.78
N LEU A 132 -16.15 11.98 18.77
CA LEU A 132 -14.74 12.24 18.51
C LEU A 132 -14.65 13.72 18.13
N PRO A 133 -13.62 14.44 18.58
CA PRO A 133 -13.35 15.79 18.10
C PRO A 133 -13.41 15.84 16.58
N ALA A 134 -13.92 16.94 16.00
CA ALA A 134 -14.10 17.07 14.55
C ALA A 134 -12.81 16.74 13.76
N VAL A 135 -11.64 17.08 14.32
CA VAL A 135 -10.31 16.75 13.76
C VAL A 135 -10.09 15.23 13.66
N GLN A 136 -10.48 14.45 14.67
CA GLN A 136 -10.31 13.00 14.65
C GLN A 136 -11.26 12.32 13.65
N VAL A 137 -12.47 12.86 13.47
CA VAL A 137 -13.40 12.39 12.43
C VAL A 137 -12.77 12.59 11.05
N LYS A 138 -12.27 13.80 10.76
CA LYS A 138 -11.59 14.10 9.49
C LYS A 138 -10.33 13.25 9.30
N ALA A 139 -9.52 13.06 10.33
CA ALA A 139 -8.35 12.18 10.28
C ALA A 139 -8.74 10.72 9.96
N ARG A 140 -9.87 10.23 10.51
CA ARG A 140 -10.38 8.89 10.22
C ARG A 140 -10.82 8.74 8.76
N VAL A 141 -11.47 9.75 8.20
CA VAL A 141 -11.84 9.79 6.77
C VAL A 141 -10.58 9.76 5.92
N LEU A 142 -9.60 10.61 6.23
CA LEU A 142 -8.35 10.69 5.48
C LEU A 142 -7.59 9.36 5.50
N GLY A 143 -7.51 8.69 6.66
CA GLY A 143 -6.90 7.36 6.78
C GLY A 143 -7.64 6.25 6.01
N GLN A 144 -8.91 6.45 5.65
CA GLN A 144 -9.65 5.52 4.79
C GLN A 144 -9.40 5.76 3.30
N LEU A 145 -9.14 7.00 2.91
CA LEU A 145 -8.83 7.40 1.53
C LEU A 145 -7.42 6.99 1.13
N VAL A 146 -6.43 7.22 2.00
CA VAL A 146 -5.04 6.90 1.70
C VAL A 146 -4.77 5.40 1.93
N PRO A 147 -4.28 4.66 0.92
CA PRO A 147 -4.02 3.23 1.06
C PRO A 147 -3.11 2.92 2.25
N GLY A 148 -3.53 1.97 3.10
CA GLY A 148 -2.72 1.53 4.24
C GLY A 148 -2.70 2.47 5.46
N CYS A 149 -3.46 3.57 5.46
CA CYS A 149 -3.38 4.60 6.50
C CYS A 149 -4.53 4.63 7.53
N ARG A 150 -5.33 3.56 7.62
CA ARG A 150 -6.54 3.51 8.48
C ARG A 150 -6.32 3.62 9.99
N LYS A 151 -5.11 3.30 10.48
CA LYS A 151 -4.77 3.22 11.91
C LYS A 151 -3.36 3.76 12.13
N VAL A 152 -3.13 4.99 11.70
CA VAL A 152 -1.81 5.65 11.70
C VAL A 152 -1.90 6.94 12.52
N PRO A 153 -0.87 7.32 13.29
CA PRO A 153 -0.85 8.61 13.96
C PRO A 153 -0.95 9.76 12.96
N LEU A 154 -1.59 10.86 13.37
CA LEU A 154 -1.94 11.98 12.49
C LEU A 154 -0.73 12.56 11.71
N PRO A 155 0.46 12.79 12.30
CA PRO A 155 1.60 13.34 11.55
C PRO A 155 2.02 12.45 10.37
N ASN A 156 2.12 11.14 10.60
CA ASN A 156 2.47 10.18 9.55
C ASN A 156 1.36 10.04 8.50
N LEU A 157 0.09 10.17 8.92
CA LEU A 157 -1.04 10.20 7.99
C LEU A 157 -0.94 11.39 7.04
N LEU A 158 -0.64 12.58 7.55
CA LEU A 158 -0.49 13.77 6.72
C LEU A 158 0.69 13.66 5.76
N ALA A 159 1.86 13.19 6.23
CA ALA A 159 3.03 12.96 5.36
C ALA A 159 2.71 11.99 4.20
N GLU A 160 2.11 10.84 4.51
CA GLU A 160 1.70 9.86 3.48
C GLU A 160 0.59 10.38 2.58
N THR A 161 -0.30 11.24 3.09
CA THR A 161 -1.36 11.88 2.30
C THR A 161 -0.76 12.81 1.26
N THR A 162 0.14 13.70 1.68
CA THR A 162 0.79 14.65 0.78
C THR A 162 1.54 13.91 -0.33
N ASP A 163 2.30 12.87 0.01
CA ASP A 163 2.98 12.02 -0.97
C ASP A 163 2.02 11.33 -1.94
N TYR A 164 0.91 10.78 -1.43
CA TYR A 164 -0.08 10.12 -2.26
C TYR A 164 -0.81 11.09 -3.19
N ILE A 165 -1.10 12.33 -2.77
CA ILE A 165 -1.67 13.38 -3.63
C ILE A 165 -0.74 13.64 -4.82
N SER A 166 0.55 13.89 -4.57
CA SER A 166 1.50 14.15 -5.66
C SER A 166 1.67 12.94 -6.59
N ALA A 167 1.61 11.72 -6.06
CA ALA A 167 1.62 10.50 -6.86
C ALA A 167 0.40 10.42 -7.79
N LEU A 168 -0.80 10.76 -7.28
CA LEU A 168 -2.03 10.81 -8.06
C LEU A 168 -2.01 11.91 -9.11
N GLU A 169 -1.53 13.11 -8.77
CA GLU A 169 -1.36 14.21 -9.73
C GLU A 169 -0.49 13.78 -10.92
N MET A 170 0.65 13.14 -10.65
CA MET A 170 1.53 12.63 -11.70
C MET A 170 0.86 11.56 -12.57
N GLN A 171 0.11 10.63 -11.95
CA GLN A 171 -0.66 9.61 -12.67
C GLN A 171 -1.70 10.24 -13.60
N VAL A 172 -2.44 11.26 -13.13
CA VAL A 172 -3.42 11.99 -13.93
C VAL A 172 -2.73 12.69 -15.10
N ARG A 173 -1.67 13.47 -14.85
CA ARG A 173 -0.91 14.16 -15.92
C ARG A 173 -0.45 13.19 -17.01
N ALA A 174 0.14 12.05 -16.63
CA ALA A 174 0.64 11.07 -17.59
C ALA A 174 -0.48 10.37 -18.36
N MET A 175 -1.59 10.02 -17.70
CA MET A 175 -2.75 9.41 -18.36
C MET A 175 -3.41 10.40 -19.35
N THR A 176 -3.53 11.67 -18.97
CA THR A 176 -4.04 12.73 -19.86
C THR A 176 -3.16 12.89 -21.09
N ALA A 177 -1.83 12.99 -20.92
CA ALA A 177 -0.90 13.10 -22.04
C ALA A 177 -1.00 11.91 -23.02
N ILE A 178 -1.21 10.69 -22.51
CA ILE A 178 -1.45 9.51 -23.36
C ILE A 178 -2.75 9.68 -24.17
N VAL A 179 -3.84 10.14 -23.55
CA VAL A 179 -5.12 10.36 -24.23
C VAL A 179 -5.00 11.47 -25.28
N GLU A 180 -4.33 12.57 -24.97
CA GLU A 180 -4.06 13.67 -25.90
C GLU A 180 -3.25 13.21 -27.11
N LEU A 181 -2.22 12.39 -26.91
CA LEU A 181 -1.45 11.82 -28.03
C LEU A 181 -2.30 10.87 -28.89
N LEU A 182 -3.20 10.11 -28.28
CA LEU A 182 -4.13 9.24 -29.01
C LEU A 182 -5.19 10.04 -29.79
N ALA A 183 -5.71 11.13 -29.22
CA ALA A 183 -6.71 11.99 -29.85
C ALA A 183 -6.11 12.93 -30.92
N GLY A 184 -4.90 13.44 -30.69
CA GLY A 184 -4.16 14.27 -31.64
C GLY A 184 -3.60 13.47 -32.82
N GLY A 185 -3.18 12.21 -32.58
CA GLY A 185 -2.70 11.29 -33.61
C GLY A 185 -3.76 10.90 -34.66
N THR A 186 -5.05 11.03 -34.33
CA THR A 186 -6.13 10.84 -35.31
C THR A 186 -6.41 12.05 -36.19
N SER A 187 -5.93 13.25 -35.83
CA SER A 187 -6.11 14.46 -36.66
C SER A 187 -5.04 14.58 -37.76
N ALA A 188 -3.79 14.18 -37.48
CA ALA A 188 -2.70 14.24 -38.46
C ALA A 188 -2.73 13.09 -39.49
N GLY A 189 -3.40 11.97 -39.17
CA GLY A 189 -3.52 10.81 -40.07
C GLY A 189 -4.53 10.98 -41.21
N LEU A 190 -5.45 11.96 -41.12
CA LEU A 190 -6.47 12.22 -42.14
C LEU A 190 -6.06 13.32 -43.14
N ALA A 191 -5.11 14.18 -42.78
CA ALA A 191 -4.62 15.25 -43.67
C ALA A 191 -3.58 14.76 -44.70
N GLY A 192 -3.02 13.56 -44.52
CA GLY A 192 -1.97 13.00 -45.40
C GLY A 192 -2.46 12.06 -46.51
N GLN A 193 -3.77 11.86 -46.68
CA GLN A 193 -4.32 10.84 -47.59
C GLN A 193 -5.22 11.40 -48.72
N VAL A 194 -5.09 12.70 -49.03
CA VAL A 194 -5.83 13.37 -50.12
C VAL A 194 -4.89 13.89 -51.23
N MET A 195 -3.64 13.41 -51.30
CA MET A 195 -2.78 13.70 -52.44
C MET A 195 -2.01 12.45 -52.87
N ARG A 196 -2.69 11.63 -53.67
CA ARG A 196 -2.09 10.74 -54.66
C ARG A 196 -2.87 10.88 -55.94
#